data_AF-A0A6C0DGM4-F1
#
_entry.id   AF-A0A6C0DGM4-F1
#
_cell.length_a   1.000
_cell.length_b   1.000
_cell.length_c   1.000
_cell.angle_alpha   90.00
_cell.angle_beta   90.00
_cell.angle_gamma   90.00
#
_symmetry.space_group_name_H-M   'P 1'
#
loop_
_entity.id
_entity.type
_entity.pdbx_description
1 polymer ?
#
loop_
_entity_poly.entity_id
_entity_poly.type
_entity_poly.pdbx_seq_one_letter_code
_entity_poly.pdbx_strand_id
1 'polypeptide(L)'
;MDIHLIIALFHILFVVPMFFLIAFFRSDLPSWAYQSLLGLGIFVLIYHGYKALVKYAAHSPYLWVNLIHVLIVAPLLIFIGANQKNTGKWAYEACIMVGFAALGYHTYSLVKMANVVEPN
;
A
#
# COMPACT_ATOMS: atom_id res chain seq x y z
N MET A 1 16.56 14.37 -5.19
CA MET A 1 15.24 14.05 -5.77
C MET A 1 14.21 14.19 -4.67
N ASP A 2 13.07 14.83 -4.93
CA ASP A 2 12.01 15.06 -3.94
C ASP A 2 11.50 13.71 -3.38
N ILE A 3 11.48 13.57 -2.06
CA ILE A 3 11.05 12.33 -1.39
C ILE A 3 9.58 11.99 -1.69
N HIS A 4 8.72 12.99 -1.89
CA HIS A 4 7.33 12.78 -2.24
C HIS A 4 7.17 12.21 -3.66
N LEU A 5 8.01 12.67 -4.59
CA LEU A 5 8.09 12.11 -5.94
C LEU A 5 8.54 10.64 -5.90
N ILE A 6 9.59 10.34 -5.12
CA ILE A 6 10.07 8.96 -4.96
C ILE A 6 8.97 8.05 -4.41
N ILE A 7 8.27 8.49 -3.37
CA ILE A 7 7.20 7.71 -2.75
C ILE A 7 6.05 7.49 -3.74
N ALA A 8 5.65 8.51 -4.50
CA ALA A 8 4.59 8.39 -5.49
C ALA A 8 4.96 7.40 -6.60
N LEU A 9 6.17 7.53 -7.17
CA LEU A 9 6.64 6.62 -8.20
C LEU A 9 6.82 5.18 -7.69
N PHE A 10 7.33 5.01 -6.47
CA PHE A 10 7.44 3.68 -5.86
C PHE A 10 6.07 2.99 -5.76
N HIS A 11 5.04 3.71 -5.31
CA HIS A 11 3.70 3.13 -5.22
C HIS A 11 3.11 2.82 -6.59
N ILE A 12 3.23 3.74 -7.54
CA ILE A 12 2.68 3.56 -8.90
C ILE A 12 3.37 2.40 -9.63
N LEU A 13 4.70 2.30 -9.54
CA LEU A 13 5.47 1.34 -10.33
C LEU A 13 5.60 -0.03 -9.68
N PHE A 14 5.48 -0.14 -8.35
CA PHE A 14 5.69 -1.41 -7.64
C PHE A 14 4.48 -1.84 -6.81
N VAL A 15 3.96 -0.96 -5.95
CA VAL A 15 2.88 -1.34 -5.01
C VAL A 15 1.55 -1.59 -5.71
N VAL A 16 1.16 -0.72 -6.65
CA VAL A 16 -0.08 -0.85 -7.43
C VAL A 16 -0.05 -2.12 -8.30
N PRO A 17 1.00 -2.38 -9.12
CA PRO A 17 1.10 -3.61 -9.88
C PRO A 17 1.10 -4.86 -8.99
N MET A 18 1.76 -4.83 -7.83
CA MET A 18 1.73 -5.94 -6.88
C MET A 18 0.30 -6.26 -6.44
N PHE A 19 -0.50 -5.26 -6.04
CA PHE A 19 -1.89 -5.50 -5.66
C PHE A 19 -2.75 -6.04 -6.81
N PHE A 20 -2.57 -5.51 -8.02
CA PHE A 20 -3.29 -6.00 -9.19
C PHE A 20 -2.87 -7.43 -9.57
N LEU A 21 -1.59 -7.77 -9.44
CA LEU A 21 -1.07 -9.11 -9.66
C LEU A 21 -1.68 -10.11 -8.67
N ILE A 22 -1.69 -9.77 -7.37
CA ILE A 22 -2.31 -10.60 -6.33
C ILE A 22 -3.80 -10.84 -6.65
N ALA A 23 -4.51 -9.79 -7.05
CA ALA A 23 -5.93 -9.89 -7.36
C ALA A 23 -6.24 -10.63 -8.66
N PHE A 24 -5.33 -10.56 -9.65
CA PHE A 24 -5.46 -11.24 -10.93
C PHE A 24 -5.24 -12.75 -10.78
N PHE A 25 -4.14 -13.15 -10.13
CA PHE A 25 -3.81 -14.57 -9.95
C PHE A 25 -4.57 -15.23 -8.80
N ARG A 26 -5.05 -14.47 -7.81
CA ARG A 26 -5.85 -14.98 -6.69
C ARG A 26 -5.19 -16.16 -5.99
N SER A 27 -5.89 -17.30 -5.91
CA SER A 27 -5.41 -18.53 -5.31
C SER A 27 -4.23 -19.13 -6.09
N ASP A 28 -3.98 -18.74 -7.34
CA ASP A 28 -2.98 -19.38 -8.20
C ASP A 28 -1.56 -18.84 -8.00
N LEU A 29 -1.35 -17.89 -7.07
CA LEU A 29 -0.02 -17.43 -6.67
C LEU A 29 0.88 -18.61 -6.23
N PRO A 30 2.19 -18.60 -6.56
CA PRO A 30 3.11 -19.62 -6.08
C PRO A 30 3.28 -19.54 -4.55
N SER A 31 3.57 -20.67 -3.89
CA SER A 31 3.58 -20.76 -2.42
C SER A 31 4.52 -19.76 -1.74
N TRP A 32 5.68 -19.48 -2.35
CA TRP A 32 6.63 -18.49 -1.82
C TRP A 32 6.03 -17.09 -1.78
N ALA A 33 5.15 -16.72 -2.72
CA ALA A 33 4.56 -15.40 -2.77
C ALA A 33 3.70 -15.14 -1.53
N TYR A 34 2.93 -16.13 -1.05
CA TYR A 34 2.16 -15.97 0.19
C TYR A 34 3.04 -15.69 1.41
N GLN A 35 4.19 -16.37 1.51
CA GLN A 35 5.16 -16.12 2.59
C GLN A 35 5.78 -14.72 2.47
N SER A 36 6.08 -14.28 1.25
CA SER A 36 6.50 -12.91 0.99
C SER A 36 5.43 -11.88 1.38
N LEU A 37 4.16 -12.12 1.06
CA LEU A 37 3.04 -11.24 1.45
C LEU A 37 2.86 -11.19 2.97
N LEU A 38 2.99 -12.32 3.66
CA LEU A 38 2.92 -12.38 5.12
C LEU A 38 4.05 -11.55 5.75
N GLY A 39 5.29 -11.80 5.33
CA GLY A 39 6.46 -11.05 5.81
C GLY A 39 6.36 -9.55 5.51
N LEU A 40 5.95 -9.20 4.28
CA LEU A 40 5.74 -7.82 3.87
C LEU A 40 4.63 -7.14 4.70
N GLY A 41 3.51 -7.83 4.93
CA GLY A 41 2.41 -7.32 5.73
C GLY A 41 2.83 -7.01 7.18
N ILE A 42 3.59 -7.92 7.81
CA ILE A 42 4.16 -7.70 9.16
C ILE A 42 5.13 -6.50 9.15
N PHE A 43 6.01 -6.42 8.15
CA PHE A 43 6.95 -5.31 8.02
C PHE A 43 6.21 -3.96 7.87
N VAL A 44 5.21 -3.89 6.97
CA VAL A 44 4.38 -2.69 6.75
C VAL A 44 3.66 -2.31 8.03
N LEU A 45 3.11 -3.28 8.78
CA LEU A 45 2.43 -3.04 10.06
C LEU A 45 3.37 -2.36 11.06
N ILE A 46 4.56 -2.91 11.27
CA ILE A 46 5.53 -2.39 12.24
C ILE A 46 6.02 -1.01 11.81
N TYR A 47 6.46 -0.87 10.56
CA TYR A 47 7.01 0.38 10.05
C TYR A 47 5.98 1.51 10.09
N HIS A 48 4.78 1.29 9.55
CA HIS A 48 3.75 2.32 9.54
C HIS A 48 3.11 2.51 10.91
N GLY A 49 3.08 1.49 11.77
CA GLY A 49 2.66 1.61 13.17
C GLY A 49 3.56 2.56 13.94
N TYR A 50 4.88 2.35 13.88
CA TYR A 50 5.84 3.28 14.48
C TYR A 50 5.69 4.71 13.92
N LYS A 51 5.61 4.86 12.59
CA LYS A 51 5.44 6.18 11.96
C LYS A 51 4.10 6.84 12.31
N ALA A 52 3.03 6.07 12.53
CA ALA A 52 1.76 6.59 13.01
C ALA A 52 1.90 7.18 14.40
N LEU A 53 2.58 6.49 15.34
CA LEU A 53 2.83 7.01 16.68
C LEU A 53 3.62 8.33 16.66
N VAL A 54 4.68 8.39 15.86
CA VAL A 54 5.49 9.62 15.69
C VAL A 54 4.64 10.78 15.14
N LYS A 55 3.83 10.53 14.11
CA LYS A 55 2.98 11.56 13.50
C LYS A 55 1.83 11.99 14.40
N TYR A 56 1.31 11.08 15.22
CA TYR A 56 0.28 11.39 16.20
C TYR A 56 0.83 12.33 17.27
N ALA A 57 1.99 12.03 17.84
CA ALA A 57 2.66 12.90 18.81
C ALA A 57 3.00 14.29 18.24
N ALA A 58 3.29 14.38 16.94
CA ALA A 58 3.58 15.62 16.24
C ALA A 58 2.34 16.36 15.69
N HIS A 59 1.12 15.90 15.98
CA HIS A 59 -0.13 16.44 15.41
C HIS A 59 -0.10 16.61 13.88
N SER A 60 0.55 15.68 13.17
CA SER A 60 0.78 15.81 11.74
C SER A 60 -0.50 15.55 10.93
N PRO A 61 -0.84 16.40 9.93
CA PRO A 61 -2.01 16.19 9.08
C PRO A 61 -1.86 14.96 8.17
N TYR A 62 -0.68 14.32 8.13
CA TYR A 62 -0.40 13.13 7.32
C TYR A 62 -0.50 11.82 8.12
N LEU A 63 -0.96 11.86 9.38
CA LEU A 63 -1.15 10.67 10.22
C LEU A 63 -2.02 9.62 9.52
N TRP A 64 -3.09 10.06 8.85
CA TRP A 64 -4.07 9.18 8.21
C TRP A 64 -3.44 8.24 7.17
N VAL A 65 -2.38 8.65 6.47
CA VAL A 65 -1.68 7.80 5.50
C VAL A 65 -1.09 6.58 6.20
N ASN A 66 -0.48 6.76 7.36
CA ASN A 66 0.07 5.67 8.16
C ASN A 66 -1.03 4.79 8.75
N LEU A 67 -2.16 5.38 9.15
CA LEU A 67 -3.30 4.62 9.67
C LEU A 67 -3.93 3.72 8.60
N ILE A 68 -4.06 4.16 7.34
CA ILE A 68 -4.55 3.30 6.25
C ILE A 68 -3.64 2.08 6.06
N HIS A 69 -2.32 2.25 6.18
CA HIS A 69 -1.40 1.14 6.05
C HIS A 69 -1.54 0.14 7.21
N VAL A 70 -1.72 0.64 8.43
CA VAL A 70 -1.85 -0.18 9.65
C VAL A 70 -3.20 -0.89 9.73
N LEU A 71 -4.29 -0.23 9.33
CA LEU A 71 -5.65 -0.73 9.53
C LEU A 71 -6.21 -1.48 8.32
N ILE A 72 -5.67 -1.25 7.13
CA ILE A 72 -6.21 -1.82 5.88
C ILE A 72 -5.12 -2.61 5.16
N VAL A 73 -4.03 -1.96 4.77
CA VAL A 73 -3.03 -2.58 3.88
C VAL A 73 -2.34 -3.77 4.54
N ALA A 74 -1.76 -3.58 5.73
CA ALA A 74 -1.03 -4.63 6.41
C ALA A 74 -1.94 -5.80 6.84
N PRO A 75 -3.12 -5.58 7.45
CA PRO A 75 -4.05 -6.67 7.77
C PRO A 75 -4.45 -7.47 6.53
N LEU A 76 -4.67 -6.81 5.39
CA LEU A 76 -5.00 -7.48 4.14
C LEU A 76 -3.86 -8.39 3.66
N LEU A 77 -2.62 -7.89 3.62
CA LEU A 77 -1.45 -8.68 3.21
C LEU A 77 -1.19 -9.85 4.16
N ILE A 78 -1.28 -9.62 5.48
CA ILE A 78 -1.13 -10.66 6.51
C ILE A 78 -2.23 -11.71 6.34
N PHE A 79 -3.48 -11.30 6.15
CA PHE A 79 -4.60 -12.22 5.97
C PHE A 79 -4.40 -13.13 4.76
N ILE A 80 -4.03 -12.57 3.61
CA ILE A 80 -3.77 -13.35 2.38
C ILE A 80 -2.57 -14.28 2.58
N GLY A 81 -1.49 -13.78 3.17
CA GLY A 81 -0.29 -14.58 3.42
C GLY A 81 -0.51 -15.74 4.39
N ALA A 82 -1.29 -15.52 5.45
CA ALA A 82 -1.60 -16.54 6.46
C ALA A 82 -2.58 -17.60 5.95
N ASN A 83 -3.60 -17.20 5.17
CA ASN A 83 -4.62 -18.12 4.65
C ASN A 83 -4.19 -18.81 3.35
N GLN A 84 -3.18 -18.28 2.65
CA GLN A 84 -2.60 -18.85 1.44
C GLN A 84 -3.69 -19.17 0.39
N LYS A 85 -3.71 -20.41 -0.11
CA LYS A 85 -4.68 -20.92 -1.09
C LYS A 85 -6.13 -20.90 -0.60
N ASN A 86 -6.37 -20.79 0.70
CA ASN A 86 -7.71 -20.74 1.31
C ASN A 86 -8.24 -19.31 1.48
N THR A 87 -7.51 -18.30 0.97
CA THR A 87 -7.93 -16.90 1.01
C THR A 87 -9.27 -16.70 0.32
N GLY A 88 -10.22 -16.07 1.01
CA GLY A 88 -11.54 -15.74 0.46
C GLY A 88 -11.48 -14.71 -0.66
N LYS A 89 -12.39 -14.80 -1.63
CA LYS A 89 -12.48 -13.91 -2.81
C LYS A 89 -12.46 -12.42 -2.46
N TRP A 90 -13.12 -12.04 -1.36
CA TRP A 90 -13.21 -10.65 -0.90
C TRP A 90 -11.84 -10.01 -0.66
N ALA A 91 -10.83 -10.76 -0.23
CA ALA A 91 -9.50 -10.21 0.03
C ALA A 91 -8.79 -9.82 -1.27
N TYR A 92 -8.96 -10.62 -2.32
CA TYR A 92 -8.44 -10.30 -3.65
C TYR A 92 -9.15 -9.08 -4.26
N GLU A 93 -10.46 -8.94 -4.03
CA GLU A 93 -11.23 -7.75 -4.43
C GLU A 93 -10.78 -6.51 -3.64
N ALA A 94 -10.50 -6.66 -2.34
CA ALA A 94 -9.93 -5.59 -1.53
C ALA A 94 -8.55 -5.15 -2.03
N CYS A 95 -7.71 -6.06 -2.55
CA CYS A 95 -6.45 -5.69 -3.20
C CYS A 95 -6.68 -4.77 -4.41
N ILE A 96 -7.70 -5.04 -5.24
CA ILE A 96 -8.05 -4.16 -6.37
C ILE A 96 -8.45 -2.77 -5.88
N MET A 97 -9.34 -2.72 -4.87
CA MET A 97 -9.82 -1.45 -4.31
C MET A 97 -8.67 -0.60 -3.76
N VAL A 98 -7.78 -1.21 -2.96
CA VAL A 98 -6.61 -0.54 -2.39
C VAL A 98 -5.60 -0.16 -3.49
N GLY A 99 -5.42 -1.01 -4.50
CA GLY A 99 -4.57 -0.73 -5.66
C GLY A 99 -5.04 0.50 -6.43
N PHE A 100 -6.33 0.61 -6.74
CA PHE A 100 -6.89 1.81 -7.38
C PHE A 100 -6.83 3.04 -6.48
N ALA A 101 -7.09 2.90 -5.18
CA ALA A 101 -6.97 4.01 -4.23
C ALA A 101 -5.53 4.55 -4.18
N ALA A 102 -4.52 3.67 -4.13
CA ALA A 102 -3.12 4.06 -4.17
C ALA A 102 -2.74 4.71 -5.51
N LEU A 103 -3.16 4.13 -6.64
CA LEU A 103 -2.91 4.68 -7.97
C LEU A 103 -3.48 6.09 -8.11
N GLY A 104 -4.75 6.27 -7.73
CA GLY A 104 -5.43 7.56 -7.78
C GLY A 104 -4.76 8.61 -6.89
N TYR A 105 -4.50 8.26 -5.63
CA TYR A 105 -3.85 9.17 -4.67
C TYR A 105 -2.46 9.63 -5.15
N HIS A 106 -1.62 8.70 -5.61
CA HIS A 106 -0.27 9.04 -6.04
C HIS A 106 -0.24 9.75 -7.39
N THR A 107 -1.15 9.42 -8.32
CA THR A 107 -1.29 10.18 -9.58
C THR A 107 -1.73 11.62 -9.30
N TYR A 108 -2.73 11.81 -8.43
CA TYR A 108 -3.13 13.14 -7.98
C TYR A 108 -1.97 13.91 -7.33
N SER A 109 -1.16 13.24 -6.49
CA SER A 109 0.04 13.84 -5.90
C SER A 109 1.06 14.27 -6.96
N LEU A 110 1.29 13.47 -7.99
CA LEU A 110 2.17 13.84 -9.10
C LEU A 110 1.68 15.08 -9.85
N VAL A 111 0.38 15.12 -10.18
CA VAL A 111 -0.23 16.29 -10.84
C VAL A 111 -0.08 17.55 -9.98
N LYS A 112 -0.35 17.44 -8.67
CA LYS A 112 -0.17 18.56 -7.75
C LYS A 112 1.28 19.04 -7.71
N MET A 113 2.27 18.12 -7.70
CA MET A 113 3.68 18.49 -7.72
C MET A 113 4.08 19.16 -9.05
N ALA A 114 3.60 18.65 -10.18
CA ALA A 114 3.85 19.24 -11.50
C ALA A 114 3.28 20.67 -11.60
N ASN A 115 2.04 20.89 -11.13
CA ASN A 115 1.42 22.21 -11.11
C ASN A 115 2.11 23.22 -10.19
N VAL A 116 2.84 22.76 -9.16
CA VAL A 116 3.63 23.64 -8.26
C VAL A 116 4.99 24.01 -8.87
N VAL A 117 5.49 23.22 -9.82
CA VAL A 117 6.74 23.51 -10.55
C VAL A 117 6.54 24.57 -11.65
N GLU A 118 5.30 24.89 -12.02
CA GLU A 118 4.95 26.06 -12.84
C GLU A 118 4.40 27.24 -12.00
N PRO A 119 5.23 27.97 -11.23
CA PRO A 119 4.90 29.35 -10.90
C PRO A 119 5.42 30.23 -12.06
N ASN A 120 4.51 30.99 -12.68
CA ASN A 120 4.87 32.13 -13.54
C ASN A 120 5.83 33.08 -12.80
#